data_AF-A0AA86JCI0-F1
#
_entry.id   AF-A0AA86JCI0-F1
#
_cell.length_a   1.000
_cell.length_b   1.000
_cell.length_c   1.000
_cell.angle_alpha   90.00
_cell.angle_beta   90.00
_cell.angle_gamma   90.00
#
_symmetry.space_group_name_H-M   'P 1'
#
loop_
_entity.id
_entity.type
_entity.pdbx_description
1 polymer ?
#
loop_
_entity_poly.entity_id
_entity_poly.type
_entity_poly.pdbx_seq_one_letter_code
_entity_poly.pdbx_strand_id
1 'polypeptide(L)' 'MSLLWSNQKNLKLKDRIYKCDCGYIENRDYNASLNLRDCLTYKIAQ' A
#
# COMPACT_ATOMS: atom_id res chain seq x y z
N MET A 1 -19.54 -18.48 18.57
CA MET A 1 -19.87 -17.21 17.86
C MET A 1 -18.76 -16.21 18.13
N SER A 2 -18.19 -15.45 17.21
CA SER A 2 -18.35 -15.29 15.77
C SER A 2 -17.01 -14.71 15.27
N LEU A 3 -16.72 -14.96 14.00
CA LEU A 3 -15.47 -14.74 13.30
C LEU A 3 -15.07 -13.25 13.25
N LEU A 4 -13.96 -12.85 13.88
CA LEU A 4 -13.44 -11.46 13.78
C LEU A 4 -11.91 -11.35 13.61
N TRP A 5 -11.22 -12.39 13.14
CA TRP A 5 -9.76 -12.29 12.86
C TRP A 5 -9.30 -12.91 11.55
N SER A 6 -10.20 -13.17 10.61
CA SER A 6 -9.83 -13.77 9.32
C SER A 6 -9.24 -12.78 8.31
N ASN A 7 -9.40 -11.47 8.52
CA ASN A 7 -9.10 -10.44 7.50
C ASN A 7 -8.02 -9.43 7.89
N GLN A 8 -7.46 -9.52 9.10
CA GLN A 8 -6.27 -8.74 9.43
C GLN A 8 -5.06 -9.45 8.83
N LYS A 9 -4.85 -9.28 7.51
CA LYS A 9 -3.58 -9.62 6.89
C LYS A 9 -2.53 -8.76 7.58
N ASN A 10 -1.80 -9.33 8.53
CA ASN A 10 -0.58 -8.76 9.05
C ASN A 10 0.34 -8.57 7.84
N LEU A 11 0.32 -7.38 7.24
CA LEU A 11 1.23 -6.98 6.16
C LEU A 11 2.62 -7.01 6.79
N LYS A 12 3.37 -8.08 6.54
CA LYS A 12 4.71 -8.21 7.10
C LYS A 12 5.60 -7.21 6.37
N LEU A 13 6.61 -6.67 7.05
CA LEU A 13 7.56 -5.71 6.45
C LEU A 13 8.25 -6.25 5.19
N LYS A 14 8.34 -7.59 5.05
CA LYS A 14 8.85 -8.29 3.87
C LYS A 14 7.91 -8.27 2.66
N ASP A 15 6.64 -7.92 2.84
CA ASP A 15 5.63 -7.85 1.79
C ASP A 15 5.56 -6.44 1.15
N ARG A 16 6.55 -5.57 1.38
CA ARG A 16 6.60 -4.16 0.95
C ARG A 16 7.14 -3.93 -0.46
N ILE A 17 6.78 -4.81 -1.39
CA ILE A 17 7.10 -4.62 -2.81
C ILE A 17 5.84 -4.13 -3.52
N TYR A 18 5.99 -3.07 -4.32
CA TYR A 18 5.06 -2.66 -5.35
C TYR A 18 5.58 -3.18 -6.69
N LYS A 19 4.70 -3.83 -7.46
CA LYS A 19 5.00 -4.31 -8.81
C LYS A 19 3.90 -3.82 -9.73
N CYS A 20 4.28 -3.04 -10.74
CA CYS A 20 3.38 -2.61 -11.81
C CYS A 20 3.44 -3.61 -12.97
N ASP A 21 2.35 -3.70 -13.73
CA ASP A 21 2.26 -4.56 -14.92
C ASP A 21 3.24 -4.12 -16.02
N CYS A 22 3.72 -2.87 -15.99
CA CYS A 22 4.78 -2.40 -16.88
C CYS A 22 6.19 -2.91 -16.53
N GLY A 23 6.35 -3.68 -15.45
CA GLY A 23 7.63 -4.22 -15.00
C GLY A 23 8.37 -3.38 -13.96
N TYR A 24 7.82 -2.22 -13.58
CA TYR A 24 8.37 -1.41 -12.48
C TYR A 24 8.22 -2.12 -11.13
N ILE A 25 9.32 -2.23 -10.38
CA ILE A 25 9.39 -2.90 -9.08
C ILE A 25 10.13 -1.98 -8.11
N GLU A 26 9.48 -1.62 -7.00
CA GLU A 26 10.05 -0.71 -6.01
C GLU A 26 9.44 -0.98 -4.62
N ASN A 27 10.00 -0.37 -3.58
CA ASN A 27 9.36 -0.36 -2.27
C ASN A 27 7.97 0.32 -2.32
N ARG A 28 6.94 -0.33 -1.76
CA ARG A 28 5.55 0.18 -1.77
C ARG A 28 5.40 1.52 -1.04
N ASP A 29 6.08 1.69 0.09
CA ASP A 29 5.98 2.91 0.92
C ASP A 29 6.63 4.08 0.19
N TYR A 30 7.74 3.83 -0.50
CA TYR A 30 8.37 4.83 -1.38
C TYR A 30 7.48 5.16 -2.59
N ASN A 31 6.89 4.17 -3.25
CA ASN A 31 5.98 4.43 -4.38
C ASN A 31 4.75 5.26 -3.94
N ALA A 32 4.24 5.01 -2.74
CA ALA A 32 3.16 5.82 -2.17
C ALA A 32 3.59 7.27 -1.90
N SER A 33 4.83 7.51 -1.45
CA SER A 33 5.33 8.86 -1.23
C SER A 33 5.48 9.65 -2.53
N LEU A 34 5.88 9.00 -3.62
CA LEU A 34 5.89 9.61 -4.96
C LEU A 34 4.48 9.98 -5.40
N ASN A 35 3.49 9.09 -5.23
CA ASN A 35 2.10 9.39 -5.56
C ASN A 35 1.56 10.57 -4.77
N LEU A 36 1.91 10.69 -3.48
CA LEU A 36 1.51 11.84 -2.65
C LEU A 36 2.22 13.12 -3.07
N ARG A 37 3.52 13.06 -3.40
CA ARG A 37 4.30 14.20 -3.90
C ARG A 37 3.73 14.75 -5.21
N ASP A 38 3.33 13.86 -6.12
CA ASP A 38 2.96 14.23 -7.49
C ASP A 38 1.45 14.45 -7.68
N CYS A 39 0.61 14.19 -6.66
CA CYS A 39 -0.83 14.40 -6.75
C CYS A 39 -1.22 15.88 -6.62
N LEU A 40 -2.18 16.33 -7.45
CA LEU A 40 -2.75 17.68 -7.33
C LEU A 40 -3.79 17.77 -6.20
N THR A 41 -4.47 16.66 -5.91
CA THR A 41 -5.54 16.58 -4.92
C THR A 41 -5.50 15.21 -4.23
N TYR A 42 -5.58 15.19 -2.90
CA TYR A 42 -5.74 13.98 -2.11
C TYR A 42 -6.86 14.15 -1.07
N LYS A 43 -7.36 13.03 -0.57
CA LYS A 43 -8.35 12.99 0.51
C LYS A 43 -7.70 12.40 1.75
N ILE A 44 -7.94 13.03 2.90
CA ILE A 44 -7.54 12.50 4.20
C ILE A 44 -8.63 11.54 4.67
N ALA A 45 -8.24 10.40 5.25
CA ALA A 45 -9.20 9.48 5.87
C ALA A 45 -9.85 10.14 7.10
N GLN A 46 -11.16 9.98 7.26
CA GLN A 46 -11.91 10.38 8.46
C GLN A 46 -11.98 9.24 9.47
#